data_AF-A0A2J6I662-F1
#
_entry.id   AF-A0A2J6I662-F1
#
_cell.length_a   1.000
_cell.length_b   1.000
_cell.length_c   1.000
_cell.angle_alpha   90.00
_cell.angle_beta   90.00
_cell.angle_gamma   90.00
#
_symmetry.space_group_name_H-M   'P 1'
#
loop_
_entity.id
_entity.type
_entity.pdbx_description
1 polymer ?
#
loop_
_entity_poly.entity_id
_entity_poly.type
_entity_poly.pdbx_seq_one_letter_code
_entity_poly.pdbx_strand_id
1 'polypeptide(L)'
;MLLAEYLQVVILFLKVLVDMRYSRIKTYIIKIVFFITILMSLQAIDVQAQRFPKPEFDSGHIQPETQVPVPRSDFMEFFDVFVLIVALSVVSWLVLKKRSRRGVFWVSIFSILYFGFYREGCVCSVGSIQNVALALFNPGYKIPLTVIAFFVIPLVYSLLFGRVFCAGVCPLGAIQDIFIWKPQQMKSWLQKLLGLIPYIYFGLAILYAATSTDFIICRYDPFIGFYRLDADFLMFLLGGVFLLTSVFIARPYCRFFCPYGVLLNLFSRVSRQHMTITPSKCIQCKLCENSCPFGAIEEPDMLKIREPRKNTVRRFLILAAIIPALIIVGVYTGSQFHENLAMVHPKVRLAQDILEQKNNPEIQNDSEYVEPLEIEAYRSAGKSDQQLFTEANEIIEDFYVGGMILGGFLGLVFGLTLAGLSIFTYRTDYEPNKGECLSCARCMDYCPVETTNS
;
A
#
# COMPACT_ATOMS: atom_id res chain seq x y z
N MET A 1 15.94 34.30 4.56
CA MET A 1 16.94 33.40 5.17
C MET A 1 16.60 31.93 4.89
N LEU A 2 15.39 31.46 5.22
CA LEU A 2 14.90 30.09 4.93
C LEU A 2 14.93 29.67 3.43
N LEU A 3 14.66 30.59 2.50
CA LEU A 3 14.76 30.32 1.05
C LEU A 3 16.18 30.05 0.56
N ALA A 4 17.19 30.63 1.22
CA ALA A 4 18.60 30.43 0.85
C ALA A 4 19.13 29.08 1.36
N GLU A 5 18.68 28.66 2.55
CA GLU A 5 18.98 27.33 3.11
C GLU A 5 18.27 26.22 2.32
N TYR A 6 17.01 26.43 1.93
CA TYR A 6 16.27 25.50 1.06
C TYR A 6 16.95 25.33 -0.30
N LEU A 7 17.45 26.43 -0.89
CA LEU A 7 18.18 26.40 -2.16
C LEU A 7 19.54 25.70 -2.03
N GLN A 8 20.26 25.90 -0.91
CA GLN A 8 21.52 25.20 -0.63
C GLN A 8 21.32 23.69 -0.45
N VAL A 9 20.27 23.26 0.24
CA VAL A 9 19.93 21.84 0.42
C VAL A 9 19.51 21.20 -0.91
N VAL A 10 18.73 21.88 -1.73
CA VAL A 10 18.36 21.43 -3.09
C VAL A 10 19.60 21.33 -4.00
N ILE A 11 20.53 22.29 -3.92
CA ILE A 11 21.79 22.26 -4.69
C ILE A 11 22.72 21.13 -4.21
N LEU A 12 22.77 20.84 -2.90
CA LEU A 12 23.54 19.73 -2.34
C LEU A 12 22.93 18.37 -2.76
N PHE A 13 21.60 18.25 -2.74
CA PHE A 13 20.86 17.08 -3.20
C PHE A 13 21.01 16.86 -4.71
N LEU A 14 21.04 17.94 -5.50
CA LEU A 14 21.33 17.91 -6.93
C LEU A 14 22.77 17.49 -7.23
N LYS A 15 23.76 17.95 -6.46
CA LYS A 15 25.17 17.51 -6.61
C LYS A 15 25.34 16.02 -6.32
N VAL A 16 24.69 15.49 -5.28
CA VAL A 16 24.68 14.05 -4.98
C VAL A 16 23.96 13.24 -6.06
N LEU A 17 22.93 13.80 -6.71
CA LEU A 17 22.23 13.16 -7.82
C LEU A 17 23.03 13.19 -9.12
N VAL A 18 23.85 14.23 -9.39
CA VAL A 18 24.52 14.45 -10.69
C VAL A 18 25.68 13.48 -10.97
N ASP A 19 26.29 12.87 -9.96
CA ASP A 19 27.47 11.99 -10.12
C ASP A 19 27.23 10.55 -10.63
N MET A 20 26.02 10.19 -11.04
CA MET A 20 25.71 8.83 -11.53
C MET A 20 25.39 8.76 -13.03
N ARG A 21 26.41 8.35 -13.80
CA ARG A 21 26.46 8.08 -15.26
C ARG A 21 25.15 7.47 -15.83
N TYR A 22 24.51 8.22 -16.74
CA TYR A 22 23.44 7.97 -17.74
C TYR A 22 22.25 8.95 -17.62
N SER A 23 22.11 9.86 -18.59
CA SER A 23 21.51 11.21 -18.41
C SER A 23 20.09 11.43 -18.99
N ARG A 24 19.68 10.72 -20.06
CA ARG A 24 18.46 11.14 -20.79
C ARG A 24 17.13 10.70 -20.14
N ILE A 25 16.98 9.44 -19.75
CA ILE A 25 15.73 8.94 -19.11
C ILE A 25 15.52 9.58 -17.72
N LYS A 26 16.63 9.83 -17.01
CA LYS A 26 16.69 10.51 -15.71
C LYS A 26 16.02 11.89 -15.73
N THR A 27 16.27 12.65 -16.80
CA THR A 27 15.76 14.02 -16.92
C THR A 27 14.25 14.03 -17.15
N TYR A 28 13.71 13.08 -17.91
CA TYR A 28 12.26 13.01 -18.15
C TYR A 28 11.48 12.54 -16.92
N ILE A 29 11.97 11.53 -16.19
CA ILE A 29 11.29 11.05 -14.97
C ILE A 29 11.37 12.09 -13.86
N ILE A 30 12.53 12.74 -13.67
CA ILE A 30 12.64 13.85 -12.71
C ILE A 30 11.73 15.00 -13.12
N LYS A 31 11.67 15.37 -14.40
CA LYS A 31 10.75 16.42 -14.87
C LYS A 31 9.28 16.03 -14.69
N ILE A 32 8.90 14.77 -14.88
CA ILE A 32 7.52 14.31 -14.67
C ILE A 32 7.16 14.31 -13.18
N VAL A 33 8.03 13.77 -12.32
CA VAL A 33 7.82 13.78 -10.86
C VAL A 33 7.81 15.21 -10.32
N PHE A 34 8.70 16.08 -10.81
CA PHE A 34 8.77 17.50 -10.46
C PHE A 34 7.57 18.29 -10.99
N PHE A 35 7.11 17.99 -12.21
CA PHE A 35 5.90 18.60 -12.77
C PHE A 35 4.65 18.18 -12.01
N ILE A 36 4.52 16.89 -11.63
CA ILE A 36 3.41 16.40 -10.80
C ILE A 36 3.46 17.03 -9.40
N THR A 37 4.64 17.15 -8.79
CA THR A 37 4.78 17.81 -7.47
C THR A 37 4.50 19.32 -7.52
N ILE A 38 4.88 20.01 -8.59
CA ILE A 38 4.55 21.44 -8.79
C ILE A 38 3.07 21.64 -9.09
N LEU A 39 2.47 20.79 -9.92
CA LEU A 39 1.05 20.87 -10.27
C LEU A 39 0.18 20.62 -9.02
N MET A 40 0.62 19.73 -8.13
CA MET A 40 -0.06 19.44 -6.86
C MET A 40 0.22 20.47 -5.76
N SER A 41 1.35 21.19 -5.79
CA SER A 41 1.65 22.24 -4.80
C SER A 41 0.88 23.55 -5.01
N LEU A 42 0.24 23.73 -6.19
CA LEU A 42 -0.55 24.91 -6.51
C LEU A 42 -1.96 24.93 -5.86
N GLN A 43 -2.33 23.93 -5.07
CA GLN A 43 -3.67 23.84 -4.44
C GLN A 43 -3.70 24.17 -2.92
N ALA A 44 -2.58 24.64 -2.35
CA ALA A 44 -2.51 25.01 -0.93
C ALA A 44 -3.13 26.41 -0.68
N ILE A 45 -4.44 26.42 -0.39
CA ILE A 45 -5.06 27.49 0.39
C ILE A 45 -5.81 26.78 1.53
N ASP A 46 -5.32 26.99 2.75
CA ASP A 46 -5.98 26.54 3.97
C ASP A 46 -7.34 27.21 4.10
N VAL A 47 -8.38 26.38 4.05
CA VAL A 47 -9.67 26.72 4.62
C VAL A 47 -10.07 25.52 5.47
N GLN A 48 -9.74 25.60 6.76
CA GLN A 48 -10.32 24.78 7.80
C GLN A 48 -11.77 25.21 7.98
N ALA A 49 -12.66 24.71 7.11
CA ALA A 49 -14.10 24.86 7.30
C ALA A 49 -14.59 23.73 8.19
N GLN A 50 -15.10 24.10 9.36
CA GLN A 50 -15.84 23.22 10.25
C GLN A 50 -17.06 22.69 9.47
N ARG A 51 -16.99 21.42 9.05
CA ARG A 51 -17.88 20.85 8.01
C ARG A 51 -19.35 20.71 8.44
N PHE A 52 -19.63 20.84 9.75
CA PHE A 52 -20.97 20.79 10.30
C PHE A 52 -21.19 21.96 11.26
N PRO A 53 -22.29 22.74 11.10
CA PRO A 53 -22.70 23.70 12.12
C PRO A 53 -23.05 22.94 13.39
N LYS A 54 -22.66 23.49 14.54
CA LYS A 54 -22.94 22.87 15.84
C LYS A 54 -24.45 22.88 16.08
N PRO A 55 -25.05 21.79 16.59
CA PRO A 55 -26.44 21.83 17.04
C PRO A 55 -26.58 22.82 18.20
N GLU A 56 -27.54 23.73 18.08
CA GLU A 56 -27.93 24.65 19.14
C GLU A 56 -28.93 23.94 20.05
N PHE A 57 -28.63 23.88 21.35
CA PHE A 57 -29.52 23.28 22.34
C PHE A 57 -30.30 24.37 23.07
N ASP A 58 -31.63 24.30 23.07
CA ASP A 58 -32.53 25.25 23.76
C ASP A 58 -32.38 25.25 25.30
N SER A 59 -31.67 24.26 25.88
CA SER A 59 -31.62 23.99 27.32
C SER A 59 -30.62 24.82 28.12
N GLY A 60 -30.05 25.89 27.55
CA GLY A 60 -29.02 26.69 28.22
C GLY A 60 -27.74 25.90 28.55
N HIS A 61 -27.52 24.77 27.84
CA HIS A 61 -26.38 23.91 28.04
C HIS A 61 -25.09 24.62 27.62
N ILE A 62 -24.21 24.88 28.60
CA ILE A 62 -22.89 25.44 28.35
C ILE A 62 -22.02 24.29 27.82
N GLN A 63 -21.77 24.29 26.52
CA GLN A 63 -20.89 23.30 25.90
C GLN A 63 -19.51 23.36 26.55
N PRO A 64 -18.94 22.24 27.00
CA PRO A 64 -17.55 22.22 27.44
C PRO A 64 -16.65 22.64 26.27
N GLU A 65 -15.59 23.41 26.55
CA GLU A 65 -14.58 23.69 25.56
C GLU A 65 -14.02 22.36 25.05
N THR A 66 -14.30 22.06 23.78
CA THR A 66 -13.67 20.94 23.09
C THR A 66 -12.18 21.18 23.10
N GLN A 67 -11.46 20.40 23.90
CA GLN A 67 -10.01 20.29 23.81
C GLN A 67 -9.69 19.64 22.47
N VAL A 68 -9.52 20.46 21.44
CA VAL A 68 -8.95 19.99 20.19
C VAL A 68 -7.47 19.78 20.47
N PRO A 69 -6.93 18.56 20.38
CA PRO A 69 -5.50 18.35 20.59
C PRO A 69 -4.75 19.28 19.63
N VAL A 70 -3.80 20.05 20.17
CA VAL A 70 -3.05 21.02 19.37
C VAL A 70 -2.41 20.25 18.21
N PRO A 71 -2.68 20.62 16.94
CA PRO A 71 -2.07 19.95 15.82
C PRO A 71 -0.55 19.99 15.98
N ARG A 72 0.11 18.85 15.71
CA ARG A 72 1.58 18.77 15.75
C ARG A 72 2.10 19.89 14.86
N SER A 73 2.93 20.78 15.40
CA SER A 73 3.39 21.98 14.68
C SER A 73 3.87 21.62 13.28
N ASP A 74 3.54 22.40 12.24
CA ASP A 74 3.91 22.13 10.84
C ASP A 74 5.39 21.75 10.67
N PHE A 75 6.27 22.38 11.45
CA PHE A 75 7.70 22.07 11.51
C PHE A 75 7.99 20.58 11.80
N MET A 76 7.27 19.97 12.74
CA MET A 76 7.42 18.56 13.10
C MET A 76 6.97 17.63 11.97
N GLU A 77 5.94 18.00 11.20
CA GLU A 77 5.52 17.18 10.06
C GLU A 77 6.58 17.16 8.95
N PHE A 78 7.19 18.31 8.64
CA PHE A 78 8.30 18.37 7.69
C PHE A 78 9.55 17.67 8.23
N PHE A 79 9.79 17.76 9.54
CA PHE A 79 10.86 17.02 10.19
C PHE A 79 10.66 15.51 10.07
N ASP A 80 9.44 15.00 10.23
CA ASP A 80 9.13 13.58 10.03
C ASP A 80 9.45 13.10 8.60
N VAL A 81 9.16 13.93 7.60
CA VAL A 81 9.53 13.67 6.20
C VAL A 81 11.05 13.67 6.02
N PHE A 82 11.76 14.60 6.65
CA PHE A 82 13.23 14.62 6.63
C PHE A 82 13.81 13.33 7.24
N VAL A 83 13.31 12.90 8.40
CA VAL A 83 13.72 11.65 9.05
C VAL A 83 13.44 10.44 8.15
N LEU A 84 12.33 10.43 7.42
CA LEU A 84 12.02 9.37 6.44
C LEU A 84 13.07 9.29 5.33
N ILE A 85 13.45 10.44 4.75
CA ILE A 85 14.47 10.50 3.69
C ILE A 85 15.83 10.02 4.20
N VAL A 86 16.21 10.44 5.41
CA VAL A 86 17.48 10.02 6.04
C VAL A 86 17.46 8.52 6.29
N ALA A 87 16.39 7.97 6.88
CA ALA A 87 16.27 6.55 7.14
C ALA A 87 16.34 5.72 5.84
N LEU A 88 15.64 6.14 4.78
CA LEU A 88 15.70 5.51 3.46
C LEU A 88 17.09 5.57 2.85
N SER A 89 17.77 6.72 2.92
CA SER A 89 19.13 6.89 2.42
C SER A 89 20.12 5.96 3.13
N VAL A 90 20.02 5.89 4.47
CA VAL A 90 20.86 5.03 5.30
C VAL A 90 20.61 3.56 4.96
N VAL A 91 19.36 3.12 4.86
CA VAL A 91 19.03 1.73 4.51
C VAL A 91 19.50 1.40 3.09
N SER A 92 19.29 2.28 2.12
CA SER A 92 19.81 2.11 0.75
C SER A 92 21.33 1.93 0.76
N TRP A 93 22.06 2.75 1.50
CA TRP A 93 23.51 2.62 1.64
C TRP A 93 23.92 1.30 2.33
N LEU A 94 23.21 0.92 3.39
CA LEU A 94 23.46 -0.33 4.13
C LEU A 94 23.21 -1.57 3.29
N VAL A 95 22.20 -1.56 2.43
CA VAL A 95 21.83 -2.69 1.57
C VAL A 95 22.76 -2.77 0.35
N LEU A 96 22.98 -1.65 -0.35
CA LEU A 96 23.68 -1.66 -1.63
C LEU A 96 25.20 -1.60 -1.49
N LYS A 97 25.72 -0.79 -0.57
CA LYS A 97 27.16 -0.54 -0.44
C LYS A 97 27.79 -1.28 0.73
N LYS A 98 27.29 -1.08 1.95
CA LYS A 98 27.85 -1.74 3.15
C LYS A 98 27.50 -3.22 3.23
N ARG A 99 26.40 -3.65 2.59
CA ARG A 99 25.90 -5.03 2.55
C ARG A 99 25.73 -5.64 3.94
N SER A 100 25.14 -4.90 4.88
CA SER A 100 25.08 -5.30 6.30
C SER A 100 23.66 -5.52 6.80
N ARG A 101 23.31 -6.77 7.12
CA ARG A 101 22.02 -7.12 7.73
C ARG A 101 21.85 -6.53 9.13
N ARG A 102 22.90 -6.53 9.95
CA ARG A 102 22.89 -5.94 11.30
C ARG A 102 22.54 -4.46 11.25
N GLY A 103 23.08 -3.72 10.29
CA GLY A 103 22.75 -2.32 10.08
C GLY A 103 21.26 -2.12 9.76
N VAL A 104 20.72 -2.89 8.82
CA VAL A 104 19.29 -2.82 8.46
C VAL A 104 18.40 -3.13 9.65
N PHE A 105 18.78 -4.11 10.48
CA PHE A 105 18.06 -4.46 11.70
C PHE A 105 17.99 -3.30 12.72
N TRP A 106 19.08 -2.57 12.92
CA TRP A 106 19.07 -1.39 13.80
C TRP A 106 18.20 -0.26 13.26
N VAL A 107 18.16 -0.06 11.94
CA VAL A 107 17.21 0.90 11.34
C VAL A 107 15.77 0.43 11.49
N SER A 108 15.50 -0.88 11.44
CA SER A 108 14.17 -1.44 11.74
C SER A 108 13.74 -1.10 13.18
N ILE A 109 14.62 -1.26 14.17
CA ILE A 109 14.35 -0.88 15.56
C ILE A 109 14.07 0.62 15.66
N PHE A 110 14.93 1.45 15.07
CA PHE A 110 14.70 2.90 15.02
C PHE A 110 13.34 3.25 14.41
N SER A 111 12.95 2.59 13.32
CA SER A 111 11.70 2.87 12.62
C SER A 111 10.47 2.46 13.42
N ILE A 112 10.56 1.36 14.19
CA ILE A 112 9.49 0.96 15.13
C ILE A 112 9.34 2.01 16.23
N LEU A 113 10.45 2.47 16.82
CA LEU A 113 10.40 3.46 17.90
C LEU A 113 9.93 4.83 17.40
N TYR A 114 10.44 5.30 16.25
CA TYR A 114 10.14 6.61 15.70
C TYR A 114 8.83 6.66 14.91
N PHE A 115 8.71 5.89 13.82
CA PHE A 115 7.51 5.91 12.97
C PHE A 115 6.36 5.07 13.53
N GLY A 116 6.66 4.07 14.37
CA GLY A 116 5.65 3.31 15.09
C GLY A 116 5.18 4.07 16.33
N PHE A 117 5.90 3.98 17.44
CA PHE A 117 5.42 4.49 18.73
C PHE A 117 5.42 6.03 18.84
N TYR A 118 6.47 6.73 18.43
CA TYR A 118 6.54 8.21 18.57
C TYR A 118 5.61 8.98 17.62
N ARG A 119 5.32 8.44 16.42
CA ARG A 119 4.32 8.97 15.48
C ARG A 119 2.97 8.25 15.55
N GLU A 120 2.82 7.29 16.45
CA GLU A 120 1.60 6.48 16.59
C GLU A 120 1.14 5.82 15.25
N GLY A 121 2.09 5.48 14.39
CA GLY A 121 1.85 4.88 13.08
C GLY A 121 1.28 5.82 12.01
N CYS A 122 1.00 7.09 12.29
CA CYS A 122 0.41 8.02 11.33
C CYS A 122 1.31 9.25 11.07
N VAL A 123 1.42 9.76 9.84
CA VAL A 123 0.91 9.28 8.55
C VAL A 123 1.73 8.07 8.07
N CYS A 124 1.07 6.95 7.74
CA CYS A 124 1.71 5.79 7.14
C CYS A 124 1.61 5.80 5.60
N SER A 125 2.67 5.38 4.93
CA SER A 125 2.68 5.23 3.46
C SER A 125 1.61 4.24 2.97
N VAL A 126 1.21 3.27 3.80
CA VAL A 126 0.19 2.27 3.44
C VAL A 126 -1.20 2.90 3.35
N GLY A 127 -1.65 3.59 4.40
CA GLY A 127 -2.93 4.30 4.41
C GLY A 127 -2.96 5.52 3.49
N SER A 128 -1.81 6.12 3.19
CA SER A 128 -1.72 7.25 2.27
C SER A 128 -2.22 6.95 0.85
N ILE A 129 -2.30 5.67 0.43
CA ILE A 129 -2.89 5.25 -0.85
C ILE A 129 -4.33 5.76 -0.95
N GLN A 130 -5.14 5.57 0.10
CA GLN A 130 -6.54 5.96 0.10
C GLN A 130 -6.71 7.46 0.21
N ASN A 131 -5.84 8.15 0.95
CA ASN A 131 -5.83 9.61 0.94
C ASN A 131 -5.60 10.12 -0.48
N VAL A 132 -4.52 9.68 -1.14
CA VAL A 132 -4.20 10.10 -2.51
C VAL A 132 -5.33 9.73 -3.48
N ALA A 133 -5.92 8.55 -3.36
CA ALA A 133 -7.09 8.18 -4.18
C ALA A 133 -8.27 9.14 -3.95
N LEU A 134 -8.61 9.46 -2.71
CA LEU A 134 -9.70 10.38 -2.39
C LEU A 134 -9.48 11.75 -3.05
N ALA A 135 -8.29 12.36 -2.97
CA ALA A 135 -8.03 13.64 -3.64
C ALA A 135 -8.02 13.56 -5.16
N LEU A 136 -7.60 12.44 -5.74
CA LEU A 136 -7.60 12.27 -7.20
C LEU A 136 -9.01 12.23 -7.77
N PHE A 137 -9.96 11.62 -7.05
CA PHE A 137 -11.34 11.47 -7.51
C PHE A 137 -12.29 12.55 -6.98
N ASN A 138 -11.93 13.27 -5.92
CA ASN A 138 -12.75 14.33 -5.33
C ASN A 138 -12.00 15.66 -5.32
N PRO A 139 -12.25 16.56 -6.30
CA PRO A 139 -11.54 17.84 -6.43
C PRO A 139 -11.69 18.77 -5.22
N GLY A 140 -12.72 18.57 -4.39
CA GLY A 140 -12.96 19.33 -3.16
C GLY A 140 -12.10 18.88 -1.96
N TYR A 141 -11.42 17.72 -2.04
CA TYR A 141 -10.60 17.20 -0.96
C TYR A 141 -9.13 17.63 -1.11
N LYS A 142 -8.64 18.45 -0.18
CA LYS A 142 -7.24 18.89 -0.14
C LYS A 142 -6.43 17.98 0.79
N ILE A 143 -5.21 17.65 0.38
CA ILE A 143 -4.30 16.78 1.15
C ILE A 143 -3.05 17.55 1.55
N PRO A 144 -2.58 17.42 2.80
CA PRO A 144 -1.30 17.99 3.22
C PRO A 144 -0.13 17.48 2.37
N LEU A 145 0.80 18.37 2.03
CA LEU A 145 1.99 18.03 1.26
C LEU A 145 2.83 16.91 1.92
N THR A 146 2.81 16.86 3.26
CA THR A 146 3.50 15.86 4.07
C THR A 146 2.94 14.45 3.80
N VAL A 147 1.62 14.29 3.68
CA VAL A 147 0.98 13.01 3.33
C VAL A 147 1.41 12.54 1.94
N ILE A 148 1.43 13.45 0.96
CA ILE A 148 1.90 13.14 -0.40
C ILE A 148 3.38 12.74 -0.37
N ALA A 149 4.20 13.41 0.43
CA ALA A 149 5.62 13.07 0.59
C ALA A 149 5.80 11.65 1.18
N PHE A 150 5.03 11.28 2.21
CA PHE A 150 5.03 9.93 2.79
C PHE A 150 4.57 8.84 1.80
N PHE A 151 3.73 9.19 0.82
CA PHE A 151 3.35 8.30 -0.27
C PHE A 151 4.42 8.19 -1.37
N VAL A 152 4.92 9.32 -1.87
CA VAL A 152 5.76 9.36 -3.08
C VAL A 152 7.21 8.99 -2.78
N ILE A 153 7.78 9.45 -1.66
CA ILE A 153 9.21 9.25 -1.37
C ILE A 153 9.59 7.76 -1.37
N PRO A 154 8.87 6.85 -0.68
CA PRO A 154 9.27 5.44 -0.70
C PRO A 154 9.07 4.78 -2.08
N LEU A 155 8.12 5.25 -2.91
CA LEU A 155 7.98 4.79 -4.29
C LEU A 155 9.18 5.20 -5.15
N VAL A 156 9.65 6.44 -5.01
CA VAL A 156 10.85 6.94 -5.69
C VAL A 156 12.08 6.13 -5.27
N TYR A 157 12.25 5.86 -3.98
CA TYR A 157 13.32 4.99 -3.50
C TYR A 157 13.19 3.56 -4.04
N SER A 158 11.96 3.03 -4.15
CA SER A 158 11.71 1.72 -4.76
C SER A 158 12.16 1.65 -6.22
N LEU A 159 11.89 2.71 -6.98
CA LEU A 159 12.32 2.85 -8.38
C LEU A 159 13.84 2.98 -8.52
N LEU A 160 14.53 3.56 -7.54
CA LEU A 160 15.97 3.78 -7.63
C LEU A 160 16.77 2.59 -7.11
N PHE A 161 16.36 2.01 -5.98
CA PHE A 161 17.18 1.11 -5.16
C PHE A 161 16.50 -0.24 -4.85
N GLY A 162 15.31 -0.48 -5.41
CA GLY A 162 14.46 -1.61 -5.03
C GLY A 162 13.72 -1.36 -3.71
N ARG A 163 13.06 -2.38 -3.15
CA ARG A 163 12.15 -2.24 -1.97
C ARG A 163 12.85 -1.96 -0.62
N VAL A 164 13.76 -1.00 -0.56
CA VAL A 164 14.50 -0.58 0.65
C VAL A 164 13.59 -0.04 1.75
N PHE A 165 12.45 0.55 1.41
CA PHE A 165 11.44 0.95 2.40
C PHE A 165 10.95 -0.25 3.21
N CYS A 166 10.64 -1.35 2.53
CA CYS A 166 10.26 -2.59 3.18
C CYS A 166 11.43 -3.18 3.97
N ALA A 167 12.69 -2.99 3.58
CA ALA A 167 13.83 -3.64 4.23
C ALA A 167 13.93 -3.31 5.73
N GLY A 168 13.79 -2.03 6.10
CA GLY A 168 13.87 -1.62 7.51
C GLY A 168 13.30 -0.25 7.86
N VAL A 169 12.61 0.45 6.95
CA VAL A 169 12.02 1.78 7.24
C VAL A 169 10.53 1.67 7.59
N CYS A 170 9.81 0.74 6.95
CA CYS A 170 8.40 0.53 7.23
C CYS A 170 8.20 -0.07 8.63
N PRO A 171 7.55 0.61 9.59
CA PRO A 171 7.37 0.10 10.94
C PRO A 171 6.52 -1.18 10.97
N LEU A 172 5.49 -1.29 10.11
CA LEU A 172 4.66 -2.50 9.99
C LEU A 172 5.49 -3.72 9.58
N GLY A 173 6.43 -3.53 8.65
CA GLY A 173 7.30 -4.63 8.22
C GLY A 173 8.41 -4.93 9.21
N ALA A 174 8.94 -3.89 9.86
CA ALA A 174 10.01 -3.99 10.84
C ALA A 174 9.58 -4.81 12.08
N ILE A 175 8.39 -4.55 12.63
CA ILE A 175 7.89 -5.29 13.79
C ILE A 175 7.75 -6.78 13.47
N GLN A 176 7.16 -7.14 12.32
CA GLN A 176 7.06 -8.53 11.88
C GLN A 176 8.43 -9.19 11.65
N ASP A 177 9.44 -8.42 11.22
CA ASP A 177 10.79 -8.94 10.94
C ASP A 177 11.54 -9.39 12.19
N ILE A 178 11.24 -8.76 13.33
CA ILE A 178 11.85 -9.08 14.64
C ILE A 178 11.33 -10.42 15.16
N PHE A 179 10.06 -10.75 14.90
CA PHE A 179 9.45 -12.00 15.36
C PHE A 179 9.85 -13.23 14.54
N ILE A 180 10.57 -13.06 13.43
CA ILE A 180 11.01 -14.18 12.60
C ILE A 180 12.04 -15.01 13.36
N TRP A 181 11.66 -16.23 13.75
CA TRP A 181 12.57 -17.18 14.40
C TRP A 181 12.94 -18.34 13.47
N LYS A 182 11.95 -19.14 13.04
CA LYS A 182 12.16 -20.35 12.23
C LYS A 182 11.31 -20.31 10.96
N PRO A 183 11.66 -19.40 10.01
CA PRO A 183 10.87 -19.21 8.81
C PRO A 183 10.81 -20.51 8.00
N GLN A 184 9.60 -20.96 7.69
CA GLN A 184 9.31 -22.11 6.86
C GLN A 184 9.03 -21.64 5.43
N GLN A 185 9.64 -22.31 4.45
CA GLN A 185 9.33 -22.03 3.06
C GLN A 185 7.95 -22.61 2.71
N MET A 186 7.07 -21.76 2.18
CA MET A 186 5.77 -22.20 1.68
C MET A 186 5.92 -22.75 0.25
N LYS A 187 5.04 -23.69 -0.13
CA LYS A 187 4.96 -24.17 -1.51
C LYS A 187 4.68 -23.02 -2.48
N SER A 188 5.36 -22.98 -3.63
CA SER A 188 5.31 -21.86 -4.56
C SER A 188 3.90 -21.57 -5.11
N TRP A 189 3.03 -22.59 -5.25
CA TRP A 189 1.65 -22.39 -5.69
C TRP A 189 0.83 -21.58 -4.67
N LEU A 190 1.00 -21.89 -3.37
CA LEU A 190 0.31 -21.20 -2.28
C LEU A 190 0.78 -19.75 -2.17
N GLN A 191 2.10 -19.54 -2.30
CA GLN A 191 2.69 -18.21 -2.30
C GLN A 191 2.13 -17.32 -3.42
N LYS A 192 1.94 -17.88 -4.61
CA LYS A 192 1.37 -17.15 -5.77
C LYS A 192 -0.11 -16.87 -5.59
N LEU A 193 -0.88 -17.83 -5.06
CA LEU A 193 -2.31 -17.65 -4.81
C LEU A 193 -2.55 -16.55 -3.75
N LEU A 194 -1.91 -16.66 -2.59
CA LEU A 194 -2.04 -15.64 -1.53
C LEU A 194 -1.41 -14.29 -1.97
N GLY A 195 -0.44 -14.32 -2.89
CA GLY A 195 0.15 -13.12 -3.48
C GLY A 195 -0.80 -12.30 -4.36
N LEU A 196 -2.00 -12.81 -4.66
CA LEU A 196 -3.05 -12.06 -5.37
C LEU A 196 -3.92 -11.22 -4.43
N ILE A 197 -4.03 -11.60 -3.15
CA ILE A 197 -4.83 -10.89 -2.15
C ILE A 197 -4.45 -9.41 -2.03
N PRO A 198 -3.16 -9.00 -2.02
CA PRO A 198 -2.79 -7.58 -1.99
C PRO A 198 -3.36 -6.77 -3.16
N TYR A 199 -3.53 -7.36 -4.34
CA TYR A 199 -4.09 -6.68 -5.51
C TYR A 199 -5.60 -6.47 -5.37
N ILE A 200 -6.32 -7.48 -4.85
CA ILE A 200 -7.74 -7.38 -4.53
C ILE A 200 -7.96 -6.28 -3.49
N TYR A 201 -7.18 -6.31 -2.41
CA TYR A 201 -7.27 -5.33 -1.36
C TYR A 201 -6.88 -3.92 -1.83
N PHE A 202 -5.85 -3.78 -2.68
CA PHE A 202 -5.49 -2.50 -3.30
C PHE A 202 -6.61 -1.94 -4.18
N GLY A 203 -7.24 -2.77 -5.01
CA GLY A 203 -8.36 -2.36 -5.86
C GLY A 203 -9.58 -1.91 -5.04
N LEU A 204 -9.97 -2.68 -4.02
CA LEU A 204 -11.06 -2.31 -3.11
C LEU A 204 -10.76 -1.03 -2.33
N ALA A 205 -9.51 -0.86 -1.87
CA ALA A 205 -9.10 0.34 -1.15
C ALA A 205 -9.22 1.60 -2.01
N ILE A 206 -8.88 1.51 -3.30
CA ILE A 206 -9.07 2.62 -4.25
C ILE A 206 -10.55 2.86 -4.51
N LEU A 207 -11.34 1.82 -4.74
CA LEU A 207 -12.78 1.94 -5.00
C LEU A 207 -13.47 2.69 -3.86
N TYR A 208 -13.32 2.22 -2.61
CA TYR A 208 -13.97 2.84 -1.46
C TYR A 208 -13.46 4.24 -1.12
N ALA A 209 -12.19 4.51 -1.42
CA ALA A 209 -11.66 5.87 -1.26
C ALA A 209 -12.17 6.81 -2.35
N ALA A 210 -12.33 6.34 -3.60
CA ALA A 210 -12.84 7.13 -4.70
C ALA A 210 -14.32 7.52 -4.48
N THR A 211 -15.14 6.59 -4.00
CA THR A 211 -16.56 6.79 -3.68
C THR A 211 -16.81 7.46 -2.32
N SER A 212 -15.75 7.93 -1.64
CA SER A 212 -15.83 8.55 -0.30
C SER A 212 -16.54 7.68 0.75
N THR A 213 -16.48 6.35 0.60
CA THR A 213 -17.21 5.40 1.43
C THR A 213 -16.48 5.10 2.74
N ASP A 214 -15.26 4.55 2.67
CA ASP A 214 -14.51 4.14 3.85
C ASP A 214 -13.00 3.99 3.56
N PHE A 215 -12.20 4.18 4.61
CA PHE A 215 -10.75 3.96 4.60
C PHE A 215 -10.41 2.57 5.14
N ILE A 216 -10.77 1.53 4.39
CA ILE A 216 -10.57 0.12 4.80
C ILE A 216 -9.14 -0.24 5.21
N ILE A 217 -8.12 0.47 4.71
CA ILE A 217 -6.72 0.24 5.12
C ILE A 217 -6.55 0.70 6.56
N CYS A 218 -6.91 1.94 6.87
CA CYS A 218 -6.73 2.51 8.20
C CYS A 218 -7.63 1.83 9.24
N ARG A 219 -8.86 1.45 8.85
CA ARG A 219 -9.82 0.79 9.73
C ARG A 219 -9.38 -0.61 10.17
N TYR A 220 -8.74 -1.36 9.27
CA TYR A 220 -8.29 -2.74 9.54
C TYR A 220 -6.78 -2.87 9.62
N ASP A 221 -6.02 -1.78 9.79
CA ASP A 221 -4.57 -1.85 10.00
C ASP A 221 -4.29 -2.37 11.41
N PRO A 222 -3.85 -3.62 11.56
CA PRO A 222 -3.70 -4.21 12.88
C PRO A 222 -2.56 -3.54 13.66
N PHE A 223 -1.54 -2.99 12.99
CA PHE A 223 -0.33 -2.53 13.65
C PHE A 223 -0.43 -1.10 14.16
N ILE A 224 -1.26 -0.25 13.53
CA ILE A 224 -1.52 1.10 14.04
C ILE A 224 -2.13 1.02 15.45
N GLY A 225 -3.05 0.08 15.67
CA GLY A 225 -3.62 -0.19 16.99
C GLY A 225 -2.55 -0.54 18.04
N PHE A 226 -1.59 -1.40 17.68
CA PHE A 226 -0.45 -1.72 18.56
C PHE A 226 0.43 -0.51 18.88
N TYR A 227 0.66 0.38 17.92
CA TYR A 227 1.50 1.56 18.14
C TYR A 227 0.81 2.64 18.97
N ARG A 228 -0.52 2.73 18.90
CA ARG A 228 -1.33 3.67 19.69
C ARG A 228 -1.67 3.18 21.09
N LEU A 229 -1.62 1.86 21.32
CA LEU A 229 -2.10 1.22 22.56
C LEU A 229 -3.59 1.50 22.86
N ASP A 230 -4.34 1.95 21.86
CA ASP A 230 -5.75 2.32 21.88
C ASP A 230 -6.42 1.70 20.65
N ALA A 231 -6.57 0.37 20.66
CA ALA A 231 -7.23 -0.34 19.58
C ALA A 231 -8.37 -1.18 20.13
N ASP A 232 -9.40 -1.36 19.30
CA ASP A 232 -10.44 -2.33 19.57
C ASP A 232 -9.84 -3.73 19.72
N PHE A 233 -10.49 -4.56 20.55
CA PHE A 233 -10.06 -5.93 20.82
C PHE A 233 -9.82 -6.74 19.53
N LEU A 234 -10.66 -6.55 18.52
CA LEU A 234 -10.53 -7.24 17.23
C LEU A 234 -9.24 -6.83 16.47
N MET A 235 -8.88 -5.54 16.48
CA MET A 235 -7.66 -5.05 15.81
C MET A 235 -6.41 -5.60 16.51
N PHE A 236 -6.40 -5.61 17.85
CA PHE A 236 -5.32 -6.21 18.63
C PHE A 236 -5.19 -7.71 18.36
N LEU A 237 -6.31 -8.45 18.35
CA LEU A 237 -6.33 -9.88 18.06
C LEU A 237 -5.75 -10.14 16.66
N LEU A 238 -6.18 -9.37 15.66
CA LEU A 238 -5.71 -9.51 14.29
C LEU A 238 -4.19 -9.32 14.16
N GLY A 239 -3.63 -8.26 14.77
CA GLY A 239 -2.18 -8.06 14.72
C GLY A 239 -1.40 -9.04 15.57
N GLY A 240 -1.96 -9.50 16.70
CA GLY A 240 -1.41 -10.61 17.47
C GLY A 240 -1.29 -11.88 16.63
N VAL A 241 -2.34 -12.23 15.87
CA VAL A 241 -2.31 -13.36 14.92
C VAL A 241 -1.24 -13.16 13.85
N PHE A 242 -1.10 -11.97 13.28
CA PHE A 242 -0.05 -11.69 12.29
C PHE A 242 1.36 -11.81 12.89
N LEU A 243 1.58 -11.33 14.12
CA LEU A 243 2.88 -11.44 14.80
C LEU A 243 3.21 -12.89 15.18
N LEU A 244 2.24 -13.65 15.69
CA LEU A 244 2.41 -15.09 15.96
C LEU A 244 2.72 -15.86 14.68
N THR A 245 1.99 -15.57 13.61
CA THR A 245 2.23 -16.18 12.29
C THR A 245 3.60 -15.77 11.74
N SER A 246 4.10 -14.57 12.08
CA SER A 246 5.43 -14.07 11.65
C SER A 246 6.59 -14.93 12.13
N VAL A 247 6.40 -15.74 13.19
CA VAL A 247 7.41 -16.67 13.72
C VAL A 247 7.78 -17.73 12.69
N PHE A 248 6.80 -18.23 11.93
CA PHE A 248 6.95 -19.30 10.95
C PHE A 248 6.87 -18.81 9.50
N ILE A 249 6.06 -17.79 9.21
CA ILE A 249 5.92 -17.21 7.88
C ILE A 249 6.51 -15.81 7.93
N ALA A 250 7.59 -15.55 7.20
CA ALA A 250 8.21 -14.23 7.28
C ALA A 250 7.30 -13.12 6.71
N ARG A 251 6.94 -12.17 7.58
CA ARG A 251 6.16 -10.95 7.28
C ARG A 251 4.85 -11.21 6.51
N PRO A 252 3.90 -11.96 7.09
CA PRO A 252 2.66 -12.38 6.42
C PRO A 252 1.83 -11.19 5.95
N TYR A 253 1.72 -10.10 6.73
CA TYR A 253 0.96 -8.92 6.32
C TYR A 253 1.61 -8.23 5.11
N CYS A 254 2.93 -7.99 5.16
CA CYS A 254 3.63 -7.35 4.05
C CYS A 254 3.57 -8.15 2.75
N ARG A 255 3.45 -9.47 2.86
CA ARG A 255 3.44 -10.39 1.72
C ARG A 255 2.05 -10.58 1.12
N PHE A 256 1.01 -10.66 1.96
CA PHE A 256 -0.32 -11.12 1.55
C PHE A 256 -1.43 -10.10 1.76
N PHE A 257 -1.20 -9.05 2.54
CA PHE A 257 -2.25 -8.06 2.85
C PHE A 257 -1.83 -6.62 2.56
N CYS A 258 -0.54 -6.30 2.40
CA CYS A 258 -0.11 -4.91 2.22
C CYS A 258 -0.38 -4.40 0.80
N PRO A 259 -1.34 -3.47 0.62
CA PRO A 259 -1.68 -2.93 -0.70
C PRO A 259 -0.56 -2.03 -1.25
N TYR A 260 0.18 -1.35 -0.37
CA TYR A 260 1.36 -0.57 -0.76
C TYR A 260 2.48 -1.44 -1.34
N GLY A 261 2.54 -2.71 -0.91
CA GLY A 261 3.46 -3.70 -1.45
C GLY A 261 3.25 -3.97 -2.94
N VAL A 262 2.04 -3.77 -3.47
CA VAL A 262 1.72 -3.90 -4.91
C VAL A 262 2.46 -2.82 -5.70
N LEU A 263 2.34 -1.55 -5.28
CA LEU A 263 3.04 -0.44 -5.91
C LEU A 263 4.55 -0.64 -5.80
N LEU A 264 5.07 -0.91 -4.60
CA LEU A 264 6.50 -1.12 -4.41
C LEU A 264 7.03 -2.29 -5.26
N ASN A 265 6.25 -3.36 -5.48
CA ASN A 265 6.58 -4.44 -6.42
C ASN A 265 6.85 -3.89 -7.82
N LEU A 266 5.88 -3.15 -8.34
CA LEU A 266 5.90 -2.65 -9.70
C LEU A 266 7.10 -1.75 -9.93
N PHE A 267 7.35 -0.79 -9.04
CA PHE A 267 8.50 0.12 -9.12
C PHE A 267 9.84 -0.63 -8.94
N SER A 268 9.90 -1.64 -8.06
CA SER A 268 11.12 -2.41 -7.81
C SER A 268 11.52 -3.28 -9.01
N ARG A 269 10.57 -3.81 -9.80
CA ARG A 269 10.88 -4.57 -11.02
C ARG A 269 11.68 -3.76 -12.04
N VAL A 270 11.40 -2.47 -12.13
CA VAL A 270 12.06 -1.52 -13.04
C VAL A 270 13.20 -0.77 -12.35
N SER A 271 13.60 -1.21 -11.15
CA SER A 271 14.58 -0.48 -10.36
C SER A 271 15.94 -0.38 -11.03
N ARG A 272 16.57 0.80 -10.92
CA ARG A 272 17.88 1.08 -11.53
C ARG A 272 18.98 0.26 -10.86
N GLN A 273 19.05 0.33 -9.54
CA GLN A 273 19.95 -0.45 -8.71
C GLN A 273 19.09 -1.32 -7.80
N HIS A 274 19.52 -2.55 -7.57
CA HIS A 274 18.82 -3.48 -6.71
C HIS A 274 19.83 -4.25 -5.89
N MET A 275 19.38 -4.74 -4.73
CA MET A 275 20.14 -5.68 -3.91
C MET A 275 20.63 -6.87 -4.75
N THR A 276 21.92 -7.21 -4.66
CA THR A 276 22.51 -8.42 -5.24
C THR A 276 22.94 -9.39 -4.13
N ILE A 277 22.98 -10.69 -4.39
CA ILE A 277 23.40 -11.70 -3.39
C ILE A 277 24.93 -11.71 -3.23
N THR A 278 25.66 -11.70 -4.33
CA THR A 278 27.12 -11.70 -4.37
C THR A 278 27.67 -10.29 -4.66
N PRO A 279 28.76 -9.86 -4.01
CA PRO A 279 29.43 -8.59 -4.34
C PRO A 279 30.23 -8.67 -5.64
N SER A 280 30.69 -9.86 -6.04
CA SER A 280 31.42 -10.11 -7.29
C SER A 280 30.82 -11.32 -8.03
N LYS A 281 31.57 -12.04 -8.85
CA LYS A 281 31.05 -13.15 -9.65
C LYS A 281 30.57 -14.30 -8.75
N CYS A 282 29.37 -14.82 -9.03
CA CYS A 282 28.83 -15.96 -8.28
C CYS A 282 29.67 -17.22 -8.54
N ILE A 283 29.98 -17.97 -7.48
CA ILE A 283 30.67 -19.27 -7.56
C ILE A 283 29.71 -20.46 -7.42
N GLN A 284 28.39 -20.22 -7.49
CA GLN A 284 27.34 -21.24 -7.44
C GLN A 284 27.42 -22.20 -6.22
N CYS A 285 27.85 -21.70 -5.06
CA CYS A 285 28.02 -22.50 -3.82
C CYS A 285 26.71 -22.98 -3.16
N LYS A 286 25.54 -22.55 -3.65
CA LYS A 286 24.19 -22.90 -3.14
C LYS A 286 23.85 -22.48 -1.70
N LEU A 287 24.79 -21.90 -0.95
CA LEU A 287 24.55 -21.46 0.45
C LEU A 287 23.42 -20.44 0.59
N CYS A 288 23.17 -19.63 -0.44
CA CYS A 288 22.11 -18.64 -0.41
C CYS A 288 20.70 -19.22 -0.63
N GLU A 289 20.56 -20.41 -1.19
CA GLU A 289 19.27 -21.00 -1.64
C GLU A 289 18.23 -21.02 -0.52
N ASN A 290 18.62 -21.50 0.66
CA ASN A 290 17.75 -21.60 1.84
C ASN A 290 17.86 -20.39 2.80
N SER A 291 18.63 -19.36 2.44
CA SER A 291 18.85 -18.19 3.29
C SER A 291 17.70 -17.18 3.26
N CYS A 292 16.91 -17.17 2.18
CA CYS A 292 15.84 -16.20 1.98
C CYS A 292 14.53 -16.69 2.62
N PRO A 293 14.06 -16.07 3.71
CA PRO A 293 12.82 -16.50 4.36
C PRO A 293 11.57 -16.18 3.53
N PHE A 294 11.71 -15.36 2.48
CA PHE A 294 10.64 -14.95 1.58
C PHE A 294 10.51 -15.85 0.35
N GLY A 295 11.54 -16.66 0.03
CA GLY A 295 11.58 -17.47 -1.20
C GLY A 295 11.81 -16.64 -2.47
N ALA A 296 12.45 -15.49 -2.36
CA ALA A 296 12.64 -14.55 -3.48
C ALA A 296 13.97 -14.76 -4.26
N ILE A 297 14.67 -15.89 -4.08
CA ILE A 297 15.90 -16.21 -4.80
C ILE A 297 15.54 -17.10 -5.98
N GLU A 298 15.99 -16.73 -7.17
CA GLU A 298 15.83 -17.47 -8.40
C GLU A 298 17.10 -18.29 -8.66
N GLU A 299 16.91 -19.59 -8.88
CA GLU A 299 17.99 -20.55 -9.11
C GLU A 299 18.53 -20.46 -10.56
N PRO A 300 19.81 -20.80 -10.79
CA PRO A 300 20.40 -20.84 -12.12
C PRO A 300 19.84 -22.01 -12.95
N ASP A 301 19.69 -21.79 -14.26
CA ASP A 301 19.24 -22.83 -15.18
C ASP A 301 20.42 -23.68 -15.66
N MET A 302 20.34 -25.00 -15.46
CA MET A 302 21.41 -25.95 -15.84
C MET A 302 21.67 -25.98 -17.36
N LEU A 303 20.64 -25.77 -18.19
CA LEU A 303 20.72 -25.82 -19.65
C LEU A 303 19.87 -24.74 -20.29
N LYS A 304 20.43 -24.04 -21.28
CA LYS A 304 19.70 -23.09 -22.11
C LYS A 304 18.89 -23.82 -23.18
N ILE A 305 17.76 -24.41 -22.79
CA ILE A 305 16.86 -25.10 -23.71
C ILE A 305 15.99 -24.04 -24.42
N ARG A 306 16.14 -23.90 -25.73
CA ARG A 306 15.28 -23.01 -26.53
C ARG A 306 13.99 -23.76 -26.88
N GLU A 307 12.86 -23.28 -26.39
CA GLU A 307 11.56 -23.81 -26.76
C GLU A 307 11.34 -23.65 -28.29
N PRO A 308 10.77 -24.65 -28.98
CA PRO A 308 10.49 -24.53 -30.42
C PRO A 308 9.53 -23.37 -30.69
N ARG A 309 9.85 -22.56 -31.71
CA ARG A 309 9.12 -21.32 -32.07
C ARG A 309 7.61 -21.53 -32.18
N LYS A 310 7.17 -22.67 -32.71
CA LYS A 310 5.74 -23.01 -32.85
C LYS A 310 5.02 -23.02 -31.50
N ASN A 311 5.62 -23.58 -30.46
CA ASN A 311 5.04 -23.64 -29.12
C ASN A 311 4.99 -22.26 -28.49
N THR A 312 6.09 -21.49 -28.61
CA THR A 312 6.14 -20.12 -28.09
C THR A 312 5.10 -19.21 -28.75
N VAL A 313 4.96 -19.26 -30.09
CA VAL A 313 3.94 -18.47 -30.82
C VAL A 313 2.52 -18.92 -30.43
N ARG A 314 2.25 -20.23 -30.36
CA ARG A 314 0.95 -20.74 -29.93
C ARG A 314 0.60 -20.27 -28.52
N ARG A 315 1.55 -20.35 -27.59
CA ARG A 315 1.37 -19.89 -26.21
C ARG A 315 1.12 -18.39 -26.14
N PHE A 316 1.85 -17.59 -26.93
CA PHE A 316 1.63 -16.16 -27.03
C PHE A 316 0.24 -15.82 -27.56
N LEU A 317 -0.22 -16.49 -28.62
CA LEU A 317 -1.57 -16.30 -29.17
C LEU A 317 -2.67 -16.68 -28.16
N ILE A 318 -2.47 -17.79 -27.43
CA ILE A 318 -3.38 -18.21 -26.36
C ILE A 318 -3.45 -17.14 -25.28
N LEU A 319 -2.31 -16.63 -24.79
CA LEU A 319 -2.28 -15.58 -23.77
C LEU A 319 -2.89 -14.26 -24.28
N ALA A 320 -2.64 -13.91 -25.55
CA ALA A 320 -3.20 -12.73 -26.18
C ALA A 320 -4.74 -12.79 -26.31
N ALA A 321 -5.32 -14.00 -26.37
CA ALA A 321 -6.78 -14.20 -26.33
C ALA A 321 -7.33 -14.29 -24.90
N ILE A 322 -6.64 -14.99 -24.00
CA ILE A 322 -7.08 -15.21 -22.61
C ILE A 322 -7.08 -13.89 -21.82
N ILE A 323 -6.07 -13.03 -21.96
CA ILE A 323 -5.98 -11.81 -21.15
C ILE A 323 -7.19 -10.88 -21.40
N PRO A 324 -7.56 -10.50 -22.65
CA PRO A 324 -8.78 -9.73 -22.90
C PRO A 324 -10.05 -10.45 -22.44
N ALA A 325 -10.15 -11.77 -22.63
CA ALA A 325 -11.30 -12.54 -22.16
C ALA A 325 -11.47 -12.45 -20.64
N LEU A 326 -10.37 -12.57 -19.87
CA LEU A 326 -10.40 -12.42 -18.41
C LEU A 326 -10.76 -11.00 -17.99
N ILE A 327 -10.33 -9.97 -18.73
CA ILE A 327 -10.74 -8.58 -18.46
C ILE A 327 -12.25 -8.42 -18.68
N ILE A 328 -12.80 -8.94 -19.79
CA ILE A 328 -14.25 -8.86 -20.09
C ILE A 328 -15.06 -9.60 -19.03
N VAL A 329 -14.66 -10.82 -18.66
CA VAL A 329 -15.29 -11.59 -17.58
C VAL A 329 -15.19 -10.83 -16.25
N GLY A 330 -14.04 -10.21 -15.97
CA GLY A 330 -13.84 -9.37 -14.80
C GLY A 330 -14.78 -8.17 -14.77
N VAL A 331 -14.89 -7.41 -15.86
CA VAL A 331 -15.82 -6.27 -15.99
C VAL A 331 -17.26 -6.72 -15.78
N TYR A 332 -17.68 -7.82 -16.42
CA TYR A 332 -19.02 -8.36 -16.26
C TYR A 332 -19.31 -8.75 -14.82
N THR A 333 -18.45 -9.57 -14.20
CA THR A 333 -18.62 -10.00 -12.79
C THR A 333 -18.61 -8.81 -11.82
N GLY A 334 -17.71 -7.84 -12.03
CA GLY A 334 -17.67 -6.61 -11.25
C GLY A 334 -18.95 -5.77 -11.38
N SER A 335 -19.51 -5.68 -12.58
CA SER A 335 -20.80 -5.00 -12.83
C SER A 335 -21.99 -5.70 -12.16
N GLN A 336 -21.92 -7.01 -11.90
CA GLN A 336 -23.00 -7.73 -11.22
C GLN A 336 -22.90 -7.62 -9.69
N PHE A 337 -21.71 -7.33 -9.15
CA PHE A 337 -21.46 -7.31 -7.70
C PHE A 337 -21.54 -5.91 -7.08
N HIS A 338 -21.90 -4.88 -7.86
CA HIS A 338 -21.86 -3.48 -7.45
C HIS A 338 -22.78 -3.14 -6.26
N GLU A 339 -24.00 -3.71 -6.21
CA GLU A 339 -24.93 -3.50 -5.09
C GLU A 339 -24.32 -3.95 -3.76
N ASN A 340 -23.74 -5.15 -3.72
CA ASN A 340 -23.06 -5.69 -2.54
C ASN A 340 -21.85 -4.84 -2.11
N LEU A 341 -21.13 -4.25 -3.07
CA LEU A 341 -20.03 -3.33 -2.76
C LEU A 341 -20.53 -2.01 -2.20
N ALA A 342 -21.67 -1.51 -2.70
CA ALA A 342 -22.29 -0.26 -2.26
C ALA A 342 -22.87 -0.34 -0.84
N MET A 343 -23.27 -1.53 -0.36
CA MET A 343 -23.80 -1.74 1.00
C MET A 343 -22.85 -1.29 2.13
N VAL A 344 -21.55 -1.15 1.85
CA VAL A 344 -20.58 -0.61 2.82
C VAL A 344 -20.82 0.88 3.08
N HIS A 345 -21.44 1.60 2.15
CA HIS A 345 -21.75 3.01 2.30
C HIS A 345 -22.93 3.22 3.28
N PRO A 346 -22.77 4.03 4.35
CA PRO A 346 -23.80 4.18 5.39
C PRO A 346 -25.17 4.58 4.85
N LYS A 347 -25.23 5.50 3.87
CA LYS A 347 -26.51 5.91 3.25
C LYS A 347 -27.20 4.79 2.47
N VAL A 348 -26.44 3.93 1.80
CA VAL A 348 -26.99 2.83 0.99
C VAL A 348 -27.54 1.77 1.94
N ARG A 349 -26.78 1.44 3.01
CA ARG A 349 -27.25 0.56 4.08
C ARG A 349 -28.54 1.08 4.72
N LEU A 350 -28.56 2.36 5.11
CA LEU A 350 -29.73 3.00 5.71
C LEU A 350 -30.96 2.97 4.77
N ALA A 351 -30.76 3.25 3.48
CA ALA A 351 -31.82 3.17 2.49
C ALA A 351 -32.38 1.74 2.38
N GLN A 352 -31.51 0.73 2.36
CA GLN A 352 -31.93 -0.67 2.31
C GLN A 352 -32.68 -1.09 3.57
N ASP A 353 -32.21 -0.71 4.77
CA ASP A 353 -32.85 -1.01 6.04
C ASP A 353 -34.28 -0.41 6.09
N ILE A 354 -34.46 0.84 5.65
CA ILE A 354 -35.78 1.50 5.57
C ILE A 354 -36.69 0.81 4.54
N LEU A 355 -36.14 0.39 3.39
CA LEU A 355 -36.90 -0.32 2.37
C LEU A 355 -37.38 -1.68 2.88
N GLU A 356 -36.53 -2.42 3.59
CA GLU A 356 -36.87 -3.71 4.20
C GLU A 356 -37.96 -3.54 5.27
N GLN A 357 -37.85 -2.52 6.13
CA GLN A 357 -38.87 -2.19 7.12
C GLN A 357 -40.22 -1.83 6.48
N LYS A 358 -40.22 -1.18 5.31
CA LYS A 358 -41.45 -0.85 4.57
C LYS A 358 -42.08 -2.07 3.92
N ASN A 359 -41.27 -2.99 3.42
CA ASN A 359 -41.73 -4.17 2.70
C ASN A 359 -42.14 -5.33 3.63
N ASN A 360 -41.69 -5.31 4.89
CA ASN A 360 -42.01 -6.35 5.87
C ASN A 360 -43.13 -5.89 6.85
N PRO A 361 -44.40 -6.30 6.63
CA PRO A 361 -45.51 -5.90 7.49
C PRO A 361 -45.45 -6.50 8.90
N GLU A 362 -44.62 -7.53 9.14
CA GLU A 362 -44.42 -8.07 10.50
C GLU A 362 -43.65 -7.08 11.38
N ILE A 363 -42.63 -6.40 10.82
CA ILE A 363 -41.79 -5.43 11.55
C ILE A 363 -42.58 -4.16 11.88
N GLN A 364 -43.50 -3.73 11.01
CA GLN A 364 -44.36 -2.56 11.28
C GLN A 364 -45.38 -2.78 12.40
N ASN A 365 -45.80 -4.02 12.63
CA ASN A 365 -46.84 -4.36 13.59
C ASN A 365 -46.28 -4.92 14.92
N ASP A 366 -44.95 -5.05 15.02
CA ASP A 366 -44.29 -5.53 16.23
C ASP A 366 -44.12 -4.39 17.24
N SER A 367 -44.89 -4.45 18.33
CA SER A 367 -44.84 -3.49 19.44
C SER A 367 -43.55 -3.57 20.28
N GLU A 368 -42.74 -4.62 20.11
CA GLU A 368 -41.47 -4.82 20.81
C GLU A 368 -40.25 -4.44 19.94
N TYR A 369 -40.47 -4.12 18.66
CA TYR A 369 -39.40 -3.70 17.75
C TYR A 369 -38.85 -2.32 18.14
N VAL A 370 -37.59 -2.29 18.56
CA VAL A 370 -36.84 -1.05 18.83
C VAL A 370 -36.16 -0.61 17.54
N GLU A 371 -36.53 0.57 17.03
CA GLU A 371 -35.88 1.14 15.85
C GLU A 371 -34.38 1.39 16.10
N PRO A 372 -33.50 1.01 15.15
CA PRO A 372 -32.09 1.39 15.21
C PRO A 372 -31.93 2.92 15.31
N LEU A 373 -30.98 3.36 16.14
CA LEU A 373 -30.66 4.77 16.37
C LEU A 373 -30.42 5.56 15.07
N GLU A 374 -29.84 4.92 14.05
CA GLU A 374 -29.59 5.53 12.73
C GLU A 374 -30.89 5.89 11.99
N ILE A 375 -31.94 5.05 12.11
CA ILE A 375 -33.26 5.27 11.50
C ILE A 375 -34.02 6.35 12.26
N GLU A 376 -33.98 6.32 13.60
CA GLU A 376 -34.59 7.34 14.45
C GLU A 376 -33.95 8.73 14.22
N ALA A 377 -32.63 8.79 14.14
CA ALA A 377 -31.88 10.01 13.81
C ALA A 377 -32.21 10.54 12.41
N TYR A 378 -32.39 9.64 11.43
CA TYR A 378 -32.78 10.04 10.07
C TYR A 378 -34.20 10.59 10.01
N ARG A 379 -35.16 9.94 10.67
CA ARG A 379 -36.57 10.38 10.70
C ARG A 379 -36.74 11.70 11.45
N SER A 380 -36.02 11.88 12.56
CA SER A 380 -36.01 13.14 13.31
C SER A 380 -35.37 14.30 12.53
N ALA A 381 -34.48 14.03 11.57
CA ALA A 381 -33.92 15.03 10.67
C ALA A 381 -34.92 15.55 9.61
N GLY A 382 -36.10 14.94 9.47
CA GLY A 382 -37.18 15.42 8.61
C GLY A 382 -36.93 15.33 7.10
N LYS A 383 -35.94 14.55 6.66
CA LYS A 383 -35.68 14.30 5.23
C LYS A 383 -36.71 13.33 4.64
N SER A 384 -37.06 13.52 3.37
CA SER A 384 -38.00 12.61 2.70
C SER A 384 -37.31 11.33 2.26
N ASP A 385 -37.96 10.18 2.45
CA ASP A 385 -37.42 8.87 2.05
C ASP A 385 -37.10 8.81 0.55
N GLN A 386 -37.88 9.52 -0.28
CA GLN A 386 -37.62 9.61 -1.72
C GLN A 386 -36.25 10.24 -2.01
N GLN A 387 -35.87 11.30 -1.29
CA GLN A 387 -34.56 11.92 -1.45
C GLN A 387 -33.44 10.96 -1.04
N LEU A 388 -33.60 10.22 0.06
CA LEU A 388 -32.61 9.22 0.48
C LEU A 388 -32.45 8.10 -0.55
N PHE A 389 -33.54 7.61 -1.14
CA PHE A 389 -33.47 6.58 -2.18
C PHE A 389 -32.79 7.11 -3.45
N THR A 390 -33.04 8.36 -3.84
CA THR A 390 -32.34 8.98 -4.98
C THR A 390 -30.85 9.12 -4.70
N GLU A 391 -30.46 9.66 -3.54
CA GLU A 391 -29.05 9.77 -3.14
C GLU A 391 -28.36 8.40 -3.04
N ALA A 392 -29.05 7.37 -2.55
CA ALA A 392 -28.51 6.01 -2.47
C ALA A 392 -28.32 5.39 -3.87
N ASN A 393 -29.25 5.62 -4.80
CA ASN A 393 -29.15 5.14 -6.16
C ASN A 393 -27.98 5.78 -6.92
N GLU A 394 -27.75 7.09 -6.75
CA GLU A 394 -26.57 7.77 -7.32
C GLU A 394 -25.26 7.09 -6.86
N ILE A 395 -25.18 6.74 -5.57
CA ILE A 395 -24.02 6.04 -5.03
C ILE A 395 -23.91 4.62 -5.62
N ILE A 396 -25.02 3.89 -5.75
CA ILE A 396 -25.02 2.55 -6.36
C ILE A 396 -24.54 2.61 -7.83
N GLU A 397 -24.91 3.64 -8.58
CA GLU A 397 -24.43 3.88 -9.95
C GLU A 397 -22.92 4.16 -10.00
N ASP A 398 -22.38 4.94 -9.05
CA ASP A 398 -20.92 5.12 -8.92
C ASP A 398 -20.21 3.79 -8.66
N PHE A 399 -20.79 2.94 -7.81
CA PHE A 399 -20.30 1.59 -7.54
C PHE A 399 -20.45 0.65 -8.74
N TYR A 400 -21.39 0.88 -9.65
CA TYR A 400 -21.51 0.11 -10.90
C TYR A 400 -20.30 0.36 -11.80
N VAL A 401 -19.96 1.62 -12.03
CA VAL A 401 -18.76 2.01 -12.80
C VAL A 401 -17.48 1.56 -12.09
N GLY A 402 -17.39 1.81 -10.79
CA GLY A 402 -16.26 1.39 -9.98
C GLY A 402 -16.06 -0.12 -9.94
N GLY A 403 -17.15 -0.89 -9.87
CA GLY A 403 -17.19 -2.35 -9.92
C GLY A 403 -16.68 -2.90 -11.25
N MET A 404 -17.10 -2.30 -12.37
CA MET A 404 -16.56 -2.63 -13.70
C MET A 404 -15.04 -2.42 -13.78
N ILE A 405 -14.55 -1.26 -13.31
CA ILE A 405 -13.12 -0.92 -13.33
C ILE A 405 -12.34 -1.89 -12.44
N LEU A 406 -12.82 -2.15 -11.22
CA LEU A 406 -12.21 -3.09 -10.28
C LEU A 406 -12.14 -4.49 -10.89
N GLY A 407 -13.26 -4.98 -11.44
CA GLY A 407 -13.34 -6.29 -12.08
C GLY A 407 -12.38 -6.42 -13.26
N GLY A 408 -12.33 -5.41 -14.14
CA GLY A 408 -11.39 -5.35 -15.25
C GLY A 408 -9.92 -5.33 -14.79
N PHE A 409 -9.61 -4.56 -13.75
CA PHE A 409 -8.28 -4.53 -13.13
C PHE A 409 -7.88 -5.91 -12.58
N LEU A 410 -8.76 -6.59 -11.85
CA LEU A 410 -8.49 -7.94 -11.34
C LEU A 410 -8.29 -8.94 -12.49
N GLY A 411 -9.17 -8.90 -13.50
CA GLY A 411 -9.02 -9.72 -14.72
C GLY A 411 -7.67 -9.52 -15.39
N LEU A 412 -7.19 -8.28 -15.49
CA LEU A 412 -5.87 -7.95 -16.00
C LEU A 412 -4.75 -8.51 -15.10
N VAL A 413 -4.84 -8.35 -13.77
CA VAL A 413 -3.84 -8.88 -12.83
C VAL A 413 -3.73 -10.40 -12.93
N PHE A 414 -4.86 -11.12 -12.98
CA PHE A 414 -4.89 -12.57 -13.19
C PHE A 414 -4.25 -12.94 -14.54
N GLY A 415 -4.63 -12.25 -15.62
CA GLY A 415 -4.06 -12.47 -16.96
C GLY A 415 -2.54 -12.25 -17.02
N LEU A 416 -2.05 -11.16 -16.44
CA LEU A 416 -0.61 -10.86 -16.36
C LEU A 416 0.14 -11.85 -15.47
N THR A 417 -0.48 -12.34 -14.40
CA THR A 417 0.12 -13.37 -13.54
C THR A 417 0.26 -14.69 -14.30
N LEU A 418 -0.76 -15.10 -15.06
CA LEU A 418 -0.68 -16.27 -15.94
C LEU A 418 0.38 -16.09 -17.03
N ALA A 419 0.47 -14.91 -17.63
CA ALA A 419 1.52 -14.61 -18.60
C ALA A 419 2.92 -14.69 -17.98
N GLY A 420 3.10 -14.15 -16.77
CA GLY A 420 4.35 -14.21 -16.02
C GLY A 420 4.79 -15.64 -15.69
N LEU A 421 3.85 -16.54 -15.36
CA LEU A 421 4.12 -17.96 -15.15
C LEU A 421 4.66 -18.68 -16.38
N SER A 422 4.39 -18.14 -17.56
CA SER A 422 4.83 -18.73 -18.81
C SER A 422 6.24 -18.24 -19.22
N ILE A 423 6.65 -17.04 -18.80
CA ILE A 423 7.91 -16.45 -19.25
C ILE A 423 9.07 -17.12 -18.51
N PHE A 424 9.90 -17.84 -19.27
CA PHE A 424 11.14 -18.41 -18.78
C PHE A 424 12.30 -17.51 -19.18
N THR A 425 13.00 -16.97 -18.19
CA THR A 425 14.24 -16.21 -18.38
C THR A 425 15.41 -17.10 -18.02
N TYR A 426 16.34 -17.29 -18.96
CA TYR A 426 17.56 -18.05 -18.71
C TYR A 426 18.47 -17.29 -17.75
N ARG A 427 18.88 -17.94 -16.65
CA ARG A 427 19.78 -17.38 -15.63
C ARG A 427 21.04 -18.21 -15.49
N THR A 428 22.18 -17.55 -15.38
CA THR A 428 23.48 -18.21 -15.16
C THR A 428 23.83 -18.33 -13.69
N ASP A 429 23.38 -17.39 -12.86
CA ASP A 429 23.74 -17.27 -11.45
C ASP A 429 22.48 -17.16 -10.56
N TYR A 430 22.67 -17.35 -9.26
CA TYR A 430 21.62 -17.09 -8.27
C TYR A 430 21.34 -15.58 -8.19
N GLU A 431 20.11 -15.19 -8.50
CA GLU A 431 19.68 -13.79 -8.54
C GLU A 431 18.42 -13.58 -7.69
N PRO A 432 18.28 -12.44 -6.99
CA PRO A 432 17.04 -12.12 -6.30
C PRO A 432 15.99 -11.65 -7.31
N ASN A 433 14.75 -12.15 -7.21
CA ASN A 433 13.63 -11.62 -7.98
C ASN A 433 13.40 -10.15 -7.59
N LYS A 434 13.62 -9.23 -8.54
CA LYS A 434 13.50 -7.78 -8.30
C LYS A 434 12.11 -7.34 -7.85
N GLY A 435 11.07 -8.09 -8.21
CA GLY A 435 9.72 -7.86 -7.77
C GLY A 435 9.55 -8.30 -6.33
N GLU A 436 9.83 -9.55 -6.00
CA GLU A 436 9.49 -10.17 -4.71
C GLU A 436 10.49 -9.89 -3.58
N CYS A 437 11.73 -9.53 -3.92
CA CYS A 437 12.77 -9.27 -2.94
C CYS A 437 12.48 -8.02 -2.09
N LEU A 438 12.42 -8.19 -0.77
CA LEU A 438 12.24 -7.08 0.19
C LEU A 438 13.55 -6.36 0.56
N SER A 439 14.66 -6.64 -0.14
CA SER A 439 15.97 -5.99 0.07
C SER A 439 16.49 -6.06 1.52
N CYS A 440 16.14 -7.12 2.26
CA CYS A 440 16.42 -7.25 3.70
C CYS A 440 17.88 -7.55 4.07
N ALA A 441 18.76 -7.75 3.08
CA ALA A 441 20.18 -8.11 3.21
C ALA A 441 20.51 -9.45 3.91
N ARG A 442 19.52 -10.25 4.35
CA ARG A 442 19.75 -11.50 5.11
C ARG A 442 20.53 -12.56 4.31
N CYS A 443 20.34 -12.63 3.00
CA CYS A 443 21.06 -13.57 2.14
C CYS A 443 22.55 -13.25 1.95
N MET A 444 22.97 -12.02 2.26
CA MET A 444 24.37 -11.59 2.08
C MET A 444 25.30 -12.22 3.12
N ASP A 445 24.81 -12.41 4.35
CA ASP A 445 25.59 -13.00 5.45
C ASP A 445 26.00 -14.48 5.16
N TYR A 446 25.30 -15.14 4.23
CA TYR A 446 25.58 -16.52 3.81
C TYR A 446 26.47 -16.61 2.56
N CYS A 447 26.82 -15.47 1.94
CA CYS A 447 27.66 -15.47 0.75
C CYS A 447 29.15 -15.49 1.15
N PRO A 448 29.93 -16.51 0.74
CA PRO A 448 31.36 -16.59 1.07
C PRO A 448 32.23 -15.70 0.18
N VAL A 449 31.65 -15.07 -0.83
CA VAL A 449 32.38 -14.23 -1.79
C VAL A 449 32.54 -12.85 -1.19
N GLU A 450 33.78 -12.45 -0.94
CA GLU A 450 34.12 -11.10 -0.48
C GLU A 450 34.25 -10.13 -1.67
N THR A 451 34.12 -8.83 -1.38
CA THR A 451 34.49 -7.79 -2.33
C THR A 451 35.98 -7.91 -2.61
N THR A 452 36.35 -8.37 -3.80
CA THR A 452 37.73 -8.22 -4.28
C THR A 452 38.04 -6.72 -4.25
N ASN A 453 38.87 -6.26 -3.32
CA ASN A 453 39.41 -4.91 -3.35
C ASN A 453 40.18 -4.76 -4.66
N SER A 454 39.57 -4.08 -5.63
CA SER A 454 40.22 -3.61 -6.85
C SER A 454 40.06 -2.10 -6.92
#